data_AF-A0A951ZLK4-F1
#
_entry.id   AF-A0A951ZLK4-F1
#
_cell.length_a   1.000
_cell.length_b   1.000
_cell.length_c   1.000
_cell.angle_alpha   90.00
_cell.angle_beta   90.00
_cell.angle_gamma   90.00
#
_symmetry.space_group_name_H-M   'P 1'
#
loop_
_entity.id
_entity.type
_entity.pdbx_description
1 polymer ?
#
loop_
_entity_poly.entity_id
_entity_poly.type
_entity_poly.pdbx_seq_one_letter_code
_entity_poly.pdbx_strand_id
1 'polypeptide(L)'
;FFQSVVVRTAGFNTTNFAILSTPTLLIFLLLMFIGASPGGTGGGIKTTTFAAIFLSAIATIRGKKHVEVFKQTIPNDLLYKAFSIFLFSLSVVFLGTLILSFTEPNLPLLHLAFEEVSAFATVGSSTGITPNISIAGKYVLIASMFIGRVGVFTLALALSKKTISTNYKYLDGYVMIG
;
A
#
# COMPACT_ATOMS: atom_id res chain seq x y z
N PHE A 1 -18.47 2.26 12.31
CA PHE A 1 -18.70 3.00 11.06
C PHE A 1 -17.74 4.18 10.88
N PHE A 2 -17.74 5.17 11.78
CA PHE A 2 -16.89 6.37 11.63
C PHE A 2 -15.39 6.04 11.51
N GLN A 3 -14.85 5.22 12.42
CA GLN A 3 -13.42 4.87 12.41
C GLN A 3 -12.96 4.12 11.15
N SER A 4 -13.78 3.23 10.59
CA SER A 4 -13.46 2.52 9.33
C SER A 4 -13.45 3.44 8.10
N VAL A 5 -14.14 4.59 8.16
CA VAL A 5 -14.08 5.60 7.09
C VAL A 5 -12.85 6.49 7.28
N VAL A 6 -12.57 6.89 8.53
CA VAL A 6 -11.44 7.77 8.84
C VAL A 6 -10.08 7.16 8.53
N VAL A 7 -9.89 5.88 8.88
CA VAL A 7 -8.61 5.20 8.63
C VAL A 7 -8.30 5.06 7.13
N ARG A 8 -9.28 5.30 6.25
CA ARG A 8 -9.07 5.44 4.80
C ARG A 8 -8.78 6.90 4.41
N THR A 9 -7.73 7.46 5.01
CA THR A 9 -7.11 8.75 4.66
C THR A 9 -7.77 10.06 5.14
N ALA A 10 -8.54 10.04 6.23
CA ALA A 10 -9.16 11.26 6.79
C ALA A 10 -8.49 11.82 8.06
N GLY A 11 -7.81 10.99 8.86
CA GLY A 11 -7.01 11.45 10.01
C GLY A 11 -7.76 11.96 11.25
N PHE A 12 -9.10 11.98 11.25
CA PHE A 12 -9.92 12.44 12.38
C PHE A 12 -10.10 11.39 13.49
N ASN A 13 -9.39 11.55 14.60
CA ASN A 13 -9.50 10.63 15.73
C ASN A 13 -10.74 10.95 16.58
N THR A 14 -11.73 10.04 16.62
CA THR A 14 -12.85 10.12 17.60
C THR A 14 -12.60 9.29 18.86
N THR A 15 -11.64 8.37 18.81
CA THR A 15 -11.22 7.52 19.93
C THR A 15 -9.70 7.40 19.92
N ASN A 16 -9.10 7.19 21.10
CA ASN A 16 -7.66 7.00 21.21
C ASN A 16 -7.26 5.61 20.66
N PHE A 17 -6.45 5.59 19.59
CA PHE A 17 -5.98 4.35 18.97
C PHE A 17 -4.99 3.58 19.85
N ALA A 18 -4.37 4.23 20.85
CA ALA A 18 -3.46 3.58 21.80
C ALA A 18 -4.16 2.52 22.69
N ILE A 19 -5.48 2.65 22.87
CA ILE A 19 -6.28 1.83 23.81
C ILE A 19 -7.00 0.69 23.05
N LEU A 20 -6.86 0.64 21.73
CA LEU A 20 -7.52 -0.38 20.92
C LEU A 20 -6.83 -1.73 21.04
N SER A 21 -7.62 -2.80 20.94
CA SER A 21 -7.11 -4.16 20.95
C SER A 21 -6.24 -4.45 19.72
N THR A 22 -5.23 -5.29 19.90
CA THR A 22 -4.30 -5.73 18.85
C THR A 22 -4.98 -6.19 17.55
N PRO A 23 -6.06 -7.00 17.58
CA PRO A 23 -6.76 -7.41 16.35
C PRO A 23 -7.39 -6.23 15.61
N THR A 24 -7.87 -5.21 16.33
CA THR A 24 -8.47 -4.01 15.74
C THR A 24 -7.42 -3.17 15.03
N LEU A 25 -6.23 -3.02 15.63
CA LEU A 25 -5.11 -2.31 15.02
C LEU A 25 -4.63 -2.99 13.74
N LEU A 26 -4.59 -4.33 13.70
CA LEU A 26 -4.24 -5.08 12.48
C LEU A 26 -5.25 -4.87 11.35
N ILE A 27 -6.55 -4.86 11.66
CA ILE A 27 -7.60 -4.55 10.68
C ILE A 27 -7.43 -3.12 10.16
N PHE A 28 -7.16 -2.16 11.04
CA PHE A 28 -6.94 -0.77 10.64
C PHE A 28 -5.70 -0.59 9.79
N LEU A 29 -4.61 -1.31 10.08
CA LEU A 29 -3.40 -1.30 9.27
C LEU A 29 -3.71 -1.75 7.83
N LEU A 30 -4.48 -2.83 7.68
CA LEU A 30 -4.93 -3.32 6.37
C LEU A 30 -5.81 -2.27 5.66
N LEU A 31 -6.78 -1.69 6.37
CA LEU A 31 -7.67 -0.66 5.81
C LEU A 31 -6.94 0.65 5.46
N MET A 32 -5.89 1.02 6.18
CA MET A 32 -5.06 2.18 5.87
C MET A 32 -4.24 1.94 4.60
N PHE A 33 -3.69 0.74 4.46
CA PHE A 33 -2.90 0.36 3.30
C PHE A 33 -3.75 0.30 2.01
N ILE A 34 -4.97 -0.25 2.11
CA ILE A 34 -6.00 -0.18 1.05
C ILE A 34 -6.72 1.19 1.18
N GLY A 35 -6.03 2.25 0.76
CA GLY A 35 -6.46 3.63 0.92
C GLY A 35 -7.70 4.02 0.10
N ALA A 36 -7.67 5.22 -0.49
CA ALA A 36 -8.83 5.77 -1.19
C ALA A 36 -9.01 5.20 -2.62
N SER A 37 -10.19 5.44 -3.19
CA SER A 37 -10.48 5.11 -4.59
C SER A 37 -9.71 5.98 -5.60
N PRO A 38 -9.58 5.55 -6.87
CA PRO A 38 -8.93 6.34 -7.92
C PRO A 38 -9.59 7.70 -8.13
N GLY A 39 -8.80 8.69 -8.55
CA GLY A 39 -9.27 10.08 -8.70
C GLY A 39 -9.44 10.84 -7.38
N GLY A 40 -9.38 10.16 -6.23
CA GLY A 40 -9.43 10.78 -4.91
C GLY A 40 -8.06 11.26 -4.39
N THR A 41 -8.13 12.13 -3.39
CA THR A 41 -6.97 12.74 -2.72
C THR A 41 -6.40 11.90 -1.58
N GLY A 42 -6.80 10.63 -1.40
CA GLY A 42 -6.19 9.75 -0.39
C GLY A 42 -4.92 9.07 -0.89
N GLY A 43 -3.92 8.88 -0.03
CA GLY A 43 -2.71 8.10 -0.32
C GLY A 43 -2.92 6.59 -0.20
N GLY A 44 -1.80 5.86 -0.19
CA GLY A 44 -1.77 4.39 -0.11
C GLY A 44 -2.10 3.70 -1.43
N ILE A 45 -2.32 2.38 -1.37
CA ILE A 45 -2.72 1.61 -2.55
C ILE A 45 -4.19 1.88 -2.85
N LYS A 46 -4.49 2.22 -4.10
CA LYS A 46 -5.86 2.47 -4.53
C LYS A 46 -6.71 1.22 -4.44
N THR A 47 -7.98 1.38 -4.09
CA THR A 47 -8.93 0.27 -3.97
C THR A 47 -9.03 -0.56 -5.26
N THR A 48 -8.89 0.06 -6.44
CA THR A 48 -8.91 -0.64 -7.73
C THR A 48 -7.65 -1.45 -7.99
N THR A 49 -6.47 -0.99 -7.54
CA THR A 49 -5.22 -1.75 -7.61
C THR A 49 -5.35 -3.04 -6.80
N PHE A 50 -5.85 -2.93 -5.57
CA PHE A 50 -6.12 -4.09 -4.72
C PHE A 50 -7.16 -5.03 -5.35
N ALA A 51 -8.27 -4.49 -5.85
CA ALA A 51 -9.32 -5.28 -6.49
C ALA A 51 -8.79 -6.01 -7.74
N ALA A 52 -7.99 -5.37 -8.57
CA ALA A 52 -7.41 -5.98 -9.77
C ALA A 52 -6.51 -7.17 -9.44
N ILE A 53 -5.63 -7.03 -8.43
CA ILE A 53 -4.76 -8.12 -7.95
C ILE A 53 -5.60 -9.26 -7.36
N PHE A 54 -6.57 -8.94 -6.51
CA PHE A 54 -7.42 -9.93 -5.87
C PHE A 54 -8.25 -10.72 -6.89
N LEU A 55 -8.83 -10.04 -7.87
CA LEU A 55 -9.57 -10.66 -8.97
C LEU A 55 -8.66 -11.48 -9.88
N SER A 56 -7.43 -11.04 -10.10
CA SER A 56 -6.43 -11.83 -10.83
C SER A 56 -6.14 -13.15 -10.12
N ALA A 57 -5.93 -13.13 -8.81
CA ALA A 57 -5.72 -14.36 -8.04
C ALA A 57 -6.91 -15.31 -8.12
N ILE A 58 -8.14 -14.79 -7.99
CA ILE A 58 -9.36 -15.60 -8.14
C ILE A 58 -9.48 -16.20 -9.55
N ALA A 59 -9.19 -15.41 -10.59
CA ALA A 59 -9.25 -15.88 -11.98
C ALA A 59 -8.24 -17.01 -12.21
N THR A 60 -7.01 -16.88 -11.70
CA THR A 60 -5.97 -17.92 -11.75
C THR A 60 -6.41 -19.20 -11.03
N ILE A 61 -6.94 -19.10 -9.81
CA ILE A 61 -7.46 -20.26 -9.05
C ILE A 61 -8.60 -20.95 -9.82
N ARG A 62 -9.44 -20.19 -10.51
CA ARG A 62 -10.54 -20.71 -11.34
C ARG A 62 -10.09 -21.20 -12.73
N GLY A 63 -8.80 -21.11 -13.07
CA GLY A 63 -8.27 -21.50 -14.38
C GLY A 63 -8.73 -20.61 -15.54
N LYS A 64 -9.19 -19.38 -15.27
CA LYS A 64 -9.58 -18.43 -16.32
C LYS A 64 -8.35 -17.76 -16.92
N LYS A 65 -8.26 -17.73 -18.25
CA LYS A 65 -7.19 -17.04 -19.00
C LYS A 65 -7.24 -15.51 -18.89
N HIS A 66 -8.42 -14.97 -18.60
CA HIS A 66 -8.66 -13.53 -18.57
C HIS A 66 -9.37 -13.14 -17.28
N VAL A 67 -8.96 -12.01 -16.70
CA VAL A 67 -9.62 -11.41 -15.55
C VAL A 67 -10.80 -10.58 -16.06
N GLU A 68 -12.01 -11.00 -15.70
CA GLU A 68 -13.26 -10.43 -16.19
C GLU A 68 -14.07 -9.83 -15.03
N VAL A 69 -14.54 -8.60 -15.21
CA VAL A 69 -15.35 -7.87 -14.22
C VAL A 69 -16.44 -7.12 -14.97
N PHE A 70 -17.70 -7.15 -14.50
CA PHE A 70 -18.82 -6.46 -15.14
C PHE A 70 -18.97 -6.74 -16.65
N LYS A 71 -18.66 -7.98 -17.09
CA LYS A 71 -18.65 -8.39 -18.51
C LYS A 71 -17.59 -7.67 -19.37
N GLN A 72 -16.54 -7.13 -18.75
CA GLN A 72 -15.39 -6.54 -19.43
C GLN A 72 -14.10 -7.22 -18.98
N THR A 73 -13.12 -7.30 -19.88
CA THR A 73 -11.82 -7.91 -19.62
C THR A 73 -10.81 -6.85 -19.19
N ILE A 74 -10.07 -7.12 -18.12
CA ILE A 74 -8.96 -6.28 -17.68
C ILE A 74 -7.72 -6.65 -18.52
N PRO A 75 -7.07 -5.69 -19.19
CA PRO A 75 -5.83 -5.94 -19.93
C PRO A 75 -4.70 -6.40 -19.01
N ASN A 76 -3.89 -7.37 -19.46
CA ASN A 76 -2.75 -7.88 -18.69
C ASN A 76 -1.74 -6.77 -18.32
N ASP A 77 -1.54 -5.78 -19.19
CA ASP A 77 -0.67 -4.63 -18.91
C ASP A 77 -1.12 -3.86 -17.67
N LEU A 78 -2.44 -3.74 -17.45
CA LEU A 78 -2.97 -3.06 -16.27
C LEU A 78 -2.76 -3.91 -15.00
N LEU A 79 -2.86 -5.24 -15.11
CA LEU A 79 -2.57 -6.15 -14.02
C LEU A 79 -1.10 -6.06 -13.60
N TYR A 80 -0.16 -6.10 -14.56
CA TYR A 80 1.27 -5.96 -14.26
C TYR A 80 1.58 -4.63 -13.58
N LYS A 81 1.00 -3.52 -14.04
CA LYS A 81 1.15 -2.22 -13.37
C LYS A 81 0.60 -2.24 -11.94
N ALA A 82 -0.55 -2.88 -11.73
CA ALA A 82 -1.13 -3.03 -10.40
C ALA A 82 -0.19 -3.80 -9.46
N PHE A 83 0.37 -4.92 -9.92
CA PHE A 83 1.37 -5.69 -9.17
C PHE A 83 2.64 -4.87 -8.87
N SER A 84 3.15 -4.11 -9.85
CA SER A 84 4.33 -3.24 -9.63
C SER A 84 4.08 -2.19 -8.55
N ILE A 85 2.91 -1.52 -8.58
CA ILE A 85 2.52 -0.53 -7.55
C ILE A 85 2.40 -1.20 -6.19
N PHE A 86 1.80 -2.39 -6.13
CA PHE A 86 1.62 -3.13 -4.89
C PHE A 86 2.95 -3.56 -4.26
N LEU A 87 3.84 -4.16 -5.05
CA LEU A 87 5.16 -4.58 -4.59
C LEU A 87 6.02 -3.39 -4.15
N PHE A 88 6.00 -2.29 -4.93
CA PHE A 88 6.71 -1.07 -4.54
C PHE A 88 6.22 -0.52 -3.20
N SER A 89 4.90 -0.41 -3.03
CA SER A 89 4.28 0.11 -1.80
C SER A 89 4.58 -0.78 -0.59
N LEU A 90 4.49 -2.11 -0.77
CA LEU A 90 4.78 -3.07 0.28
C LEU A 90 6.26 -3.00 0.71
N SER A 91 7.18 -2.91 -0.25
CA SER A 91 8.62 -2.77 0.03
C SER A 91 8.94 -1.49 0.80
N VAL A 92 8.32 -0.36 0.45
CA VAL A 92 8.53 0.91 1.15
C VAL A 92 8.06 0.81 2.60
N VAL A 93 6.83 0.34 2.83
CA VAL A 93 6.27 0.17 4.19
C VAL A 93 7.10 -0.81 5.01
N PHE A 94 7.53 -1.92 4.41
CA PHE A 94 8.35 -2.92 5.09
C PHE A 94 9.71 -2.35 5.50
N LEU A 95 10.41 -1.69 4.57
CA LEU A 95 11.70 -1.07 4.85
C LEU A 95 11.59 0.07 5.87
N GLY A 96 10.56 0.92 5.76
CA GLY A 96 10.33 2.00 6.72
C GLY A 96 10.07 1.48 8.13
N THR A 97 9.23 0.44 8.26
CA THR A 97 8.95 -0.22 9.55
C THR A 97 10.21 -0.85 10.14
N LEU A 98 11.04 -1.46 9.29
CA LEU A 98 12.30 -2.09 9.68
C LEU A 98 13.30 -1.03 10.17
N ILE A 99 13.48 0.06 9.44
CA ILE A 99 14.35 1.17 9.86
C ILE A 99 13.84 1.79 11.17
N LEU A 100 12.53 1.99 11.31
CA LEU A 100 11.92 2.49 12.54
C LEU A 100 12.18 1.56 13.74
N SER A 101 12.15 0.25 13.52
CA SER A 101 12.46 -0.73 14.58
C SER A 101 13.90 -0.63 15.10
N PHE A 102 14.84 -0.21 14.25
CA PHE A 102 16.21 0.07 14.68
C PHE A 102 16.36 1.41 15.36
N THR A 103 15.64 2.45 14.90
CA THR A 103 15.71 3.78 15.53
C THR A 103 14.98 3.85 16.87
N GLU A 104 13.92 3.04 17.03
CA GLU A 104 13.04 3.03 18.21
C GLU A 104 12.96 1.63 18.84
N PRO A 105 14.06 1.09 19.39
CA PRO A 105 14.10 -0.30 19.90
C PRO A 105 13.18 -0.53 21.11
N ASN A 106 12.80 0.54 21.81
CA ASN A 106 11.98 0.49 23.03
C ASN A 106 10.47 0.49 22.73
N LEU A 107 10.06 0.69 21.47
CA LEU A 107 8.65 0.76 21.09
C LEU A 107 8.16 -0.57 20.49
N PRO A 108 6.90 -0.96 20.76
CA PRO A 108 6.32 -2.16 20.17
C PRO A 108 6.19 -2.05 18.64
N LEU A 109 6.62 -3.11 17.94
CA LEU A 109 6.64 -3.18 16.47
C LEU A 109 5.29 -2.86 15.83
N LEU A 110 4.18 -3.29 16.44
CA LEU A 110 2.84 -3.02 15.92
C LEU A 110 2.52 -1.52 15.85
N HIS A 111 2.97 -0.75 16.85
CA HIS A 111 2.77 0.69 16.86
C HIS A 111 3.64 1.37 15.81
N LEU A 112 4.89 0.92 15.65
CA LEU A 112 5.78 1.41 14.59
C LEU A 112 5.21 1.14 13.19
N ALA A 113 4.72 -0.08 12.96
CA ALA A 113 4.07 -0.45 11.70
C ALA A 113 2.79 0.37 11.45
N PHE A 114 2.02 0.69 12.50
CA PHE A 114 0.85 1.54 12.38
C PHE A 114 1.22 2.98 11.97
N GLU A 115 2.23 3.57 12.60
CA GLU A 115 2.73 4.91 12.23
C GLU A 115 3.28 4.92 10.80
N GLU A 116 4.06 3.91 10.42
CA GLU A 116 4.66 3.82 9.10
C GLU A 116 3.59 3.68 8.00
N VAL A 117 2.60 2.80 8.21
CA VAL A 117 1.50 2.64 7.25
C VAL A 117 0.64 3.90 7.21
N SER A 118 0.40 4.56 8.34
CA SER A 118 -0.33 5.83 8.38
C SER A 118 0.44 6.94 7.64
N ALA A 119 1.76 7.00 7.80
CA ALA A 119 2.62 7.94 7.10
C ALA A 119 2.60 7.67 5.58
N PHE A 120 2.88 6.43 5.17
CA PHE A 120 2.87 6.02 3.76
C PHE A 120 1.49 6.22 3.10
N ALA A 121 0.42 5.81 3.76
CA ALA A 121 -0.92 5.99 3.22
C ALA A 121 -1.43 7.44 3.36
N THR A 122 -0.66 8.33 3.98
CA THR A 122 -1.03 9.72 4.30
C THR A 122 -2.36 9.81 5.04
N VAL A 123 -2.54 8.92 6.02
CA VAL A 123 -3.79 8.81 6.79
C VAL A 123 -3.88 9.85 7.87
N GLY A 124 -2.75 10.14 8.54
CA GLY A 124 -2.70 11.15 9.60
C GLY A 124 -3.25 10.68 10.95
N SER A 125 -3.54 9.38 11.10
CA SER A 125 -3.88 8.78 12.40
C SER A 125 -2.63 8.25 13.08
N SER A 126 -2.60 8.30 14.41
CA SER A 126 -1.46 7.88 15.21
C SER A 126 -1.93 7.07 16.42
N THR A 127 -1.09 6.15 16.90
CA THR A 127 -1.29 5.50 18.20
C THR A 127 -0.83 6.38 19.38
N GLY A 128 -0.45 7.64 19.13
CA GLY A 128 0.03 8.59 20.13
C GLY A 128 1.54 8.60 20.33
N ILE A 129 2.29 7.81 19.57
CA ILE A 129 3.76 7.73 19.70
C ILE A 129 4.50 8.77 18.87
N THR A 130 3.88 9.37 17.83
CA THR A 130 4.53 10.31 16.91
C THR A 130 5.30 11.46 17.58
N PRO A 131 4.77 12.10 18.67
CA PRO A 131 5.50 13.18 19.34
C PRO A 131 6.84 12.71 19.95
N ASN A 132 6.85 11.47 20.45
CA ASN A 132 7.93 10.87 21.22
C ASN A 132 8.97 10.14 20.36
N ILE A 133 8.78 10.06 19.04
CA ILE A 133 9.75 9.46 18.11
C ILE A 133 11.01 10.34 18.03
N SER A 134 12.17 9.70 17.95
CA SER A 134 13.47 10.32 17.76
C SER A 134 13.53 11.17 16.48
N ILE A 135 14.52 12.04 16.40
CA ILE A 135 14.75 12.86 15.21
C ILE A 135 15.00 11.98 13.98
N ALA A 136 15.73 10.87 14.14
CA ALA A 136 15.98 9.91 13.06
C ALA A 136 14.69 9.25 12.56
N GLY A 137 13.84 8.75 13.47
CA GLY A 137 12.55 8.14 13.10
C GLY A 137 11.59 9.15 12.44
N LYS A 138 11.63 10.42 12.85
CA LYS A 138 10.85 11.49 12.19
C LYS A 138 11.23 11.69 10.72
N TYR A 139 12.51 11.63 10.38
CA TYR A 139 12.94 11.70 8.98
C TYR A 139 12.44 10.51 8.15
N VAL A 140 12.39 9.31 8.73
CA VAL A 140 11.82 8.13 8.07
C VAL A 140 10.35 8.36 7.76
N LEU A 141 9.56 8.80 8.75
CA LEU A 141 8.13 9.08 8.54
C LEU A 141 7.89 10.19 7.50
N ILE A 142 8.70 11.26 7.51
CA ILE A 142 8.62 12.34 6.50
C ILE A 142 8.88 11.78 5.09
N ALA A 143 9.92 10.95 4.93
CA ALA A 143 10.23 10.32 3.66
C ALA A 143 9.08 9.40 3.21
N SER A 144 8.52 8.59 4.11
CA SER A 144 7.40 7.70 3.83
C SER A 144 6.13 8.46 3.45
N MET A 145 5.82 9.60 4.09
CA MET A 145 4.72 10.49 3.68
C MET A 145 4.92 11.03 2.26
N PHE A 146 6.14 11.48 1.95
CA PHE A 146 6.45 12.01 0.62
C PHE A 146 6.37 10.93 -0.46
N ILE A 147 6.95 9.75 -0.23
CA ILE A 147 6.90 8.62 -1.17
C ILE A 147 5.47 8.10 -1.32
N GLY A 148 4.73 8.00 -0.23
CA GLY A 148 3.34 7.58 -0.22
C GLY A 148 2.44 8.47 -1.07
N ARG A 149 2.67 9.79 -1.03
CA ARG A 149 1.92 10.76 -1.82
C ARG A 149 2.41 10.87 -3.26
N VAL A 150 3.70 11.16 -3.43
CA VAL A 150 4.31 11.52 -4.72
C VAL A 150 4.77 10.28 -5.45
N GLY A 151 5.37 9.32 -4.76
CA GLY A 151 5.93 8.09 -5.34
C GLY A 151 4.88 7.22 -6.01
N VAL A 152 3.75 6.96 -5.37
CA VAL A 152 2.66 6.14 -5.96
C VAL A 152 2.07 6.83 -7.19
N PHE A 153 1.86 8.15 -7.14
CA PHE A 153 1.33 8.92 -8.26
C PHE A 153 2.32 9.01 -9.43
N THR A 154 3.59 9.24 -9.13
CA THR A 154 4.67 9.32 -10.14
C THR A 154 4.88 7.95 -10.79
N LEU A 155 4.86 6.87 -10.02
CA LEU A 155 4.96 5.51 -10.55
C LEU A 155 3.78 5.21 -11.48
N ALA A 156 2.56 5.57 -11.07
CA ALA A 156 1.36 5.40 -11.91
C ALA A 156 1.48 6.17 -13.24
N LEU A 157 1.99 7.41 -13.23
CA LEU A 157 2.23 8.20 -14.44
C LEU A 157 3.36 7.63 -15.31
N ALA A 158 4.48 7.24 -14.70
CA ALA A 158 5.62 6.66 -15.39
C ALA A 158 5.24 5.35 -16.09
N LEU A 159 4.47 4.49 -15.40
CA LEU A 159 3.94 3.26 -15.96
C LEU A 159 2.85 3.50 -17.00
N SER A 160 2.24 4.69 -17.04
CA SER A 160 1.28 5.07 -18.10
C SER A 160 1.96 5.50 -19.40
N LYS A 161 3.28 5.79 -19.40
CA LYS A 161 4.02 6.07 -20.64
C LYS A 161 4.12 4.80 -21.50
N LYS A 162 4.14 5.03 -22.82
CA LYS A 162 4.14 3.99 -23.86
C LYS A 162 5.31 3.02 -23.63
N THR A 163 4.99 1.73 -23.54
CA THR A 163 5.96 0.65 -23.37
C THR A 163 7.01 0.72 -24.46
N ILE A 164 8.30 0.60 -24.10
CA ILE A 164 9.38 0.46 -25.07
C ILE A 164 9.16 -0.90 -25.75
N SER A 165 8.57 -0.90 -26.94
CA SER A 165 8.38 -2.10 -27.73
C SER A 165 9.69 -2.44 -28.45
N THR A 166 10.33 -3.52 -28.05
CA THR A 166 11.43 -4.10 -28.83
C THR A 166 10.85 -4.99 -29.93
N ASN A 167 11.35 -4.86 -31.17
CA ASN A 167 10.90 -5.68 -32.31
C ASN A 167 11.42 -7.13 -32.26
N TYR A 168 12.03 -7.55 -31.15
CA TYR A 168 12.54 -8.89 -30.95
C TYR A 168 12.10 -9.41 -29.57
N LYS A 169 11.87 -10.73 -29.49
CA LYS A 169 11.50 -11.45 -28.26
C LYS A 169 12.56 -12.53 -28.03
N TYR A 170 13.05 -12.66 -26.80
CA TYR A 170 13.92 -13.77 -26.41
C TYR A 170 13.12 -15.09 -26.31
N LEU A 171 13.80 -16.24 -26.35
CA LEU A 171 13.15 -17.54 -26.16
C LEU A 171 12.47 -17.62 -24.80
N ASP A 172 11.34 -18.33 -24.76
CA ASP A 172 10.61 -18.58 -23.52
C ASP A 172 11.44 -19.49 -22.60
N GLY A 173 11.78 -18.98 -21.42
CA GLY A 173 12.49 -19.73 -20.38
C GLY A 173 11.49 -20.39 -19.43
N TYR A 174 11.66 -21.69 -19.18
CA TYR A 174 10.87 -22.39 -18.17
C TYR A 174 11.54 -22.19 -16.80
N VAL A 175 10.89 -21.42 -15.94
CA VAL A 175 11.25 -21.30 -14.53
C VAL A 175 10.13 -21.95 -13.73
N MET A 176 10.45 -22.95 -12.91
CA MET A 176 9.47 -23.53 -11.99
C MET A 176 9.08 -22.48 -10.95
N ILE A 177 7.80 -22.14 -10.96
CA ILE A 177 7.14 -21.35 -9.93
C ILE A 177 6.12 -22.33 -9.31
N GLY A 178 6.19 -22.51 -7.99
CA GLY A 178 5.46 -23.55 -7.25
C GLY A 178 3.94 -23.50 -7.41
#